data_AF-A0A379DZY8-F1
#
_entry.id   AF-A0A379DZY8-F1
#
_cell.length_a   1.000
_cell.length_b   1.000
_cell.length_c   1.000
_cell.angle_alpha   90.00
_cell.angle_beta   90.00
_cell.angle_gamma   90.00
#
_symmetry.space_group_name_H-M   'P 1'
#
loop_
_entity.id
_entity.type
_entity.pdbx_description
1 polymer ?
#
loop_
_entity_poly.entity_id
_entity_poly.type
_entity_poly.pdbx_seq_one_letter_code
_entity_poly.pdbx_strand_id
1 'polypeptide(L)'
;MTADYKVTELFCIIDEFCKHFDAENAGNLLEDNSVVKRRRRQASLSDSEIMTILLYFHFGTFRNFKHYYLFFIKGTMKSYFPKALRLRKMYRHNIR
;
A
#
# COMPACT_ATOMS: atom_id res chain seq x y z
N MET A 1 5.46 -4.45 23.74
CA MET A 1 4.12 -5.01 23.46
C MET A 1 3.06 -3.97 23.09
N THR A 2 3.33 -2.65 23.12
CA THR A 2 2.30 -1.61 22.88
C THR A 2 2.29 -1.00 21.46
N ALA A 3 3.37 -1.15 20.68
CA ALA A 3 3.46 -0.59 19.33
C ALA A 3 2.71 -1.44 18.28
N ASP A 4 2.75 -2.76 18.42
CA ASP A 4 2.12 -3.70 17.46
C ASP A 4 0.59 -3.55 17.42
N TYR A 5 -0.06 -3.35 18.57
CA TYR A 5 -1.51 -3.17 18.65
C TYR A 5 -1.99 -1.95 17.85
N LYS A 6 -1.25 -0.83 17.93
CA LYS A 6 -1.58 0.40 17.19
C LYS A 6 -1.48 0.21 15.68
N VAL A 7 -0.57 -0.65 15.20
CA VAL A 7 -0.43 -0.93 13.78
C VAL A 7 -1.60 -1.74 13.27
N THR A 8 -1.97 -2.79 13.99
CA THR A 8 -3.09 -3.66 13.61
C THR A 8 -4.42 -2.90 13.66
N GLU A 9 -4.62 -2.04 14.65
CA GLU A 9 -5.82 -1.21 14.78
C GLU A 9 -5.96 -0.23 13.59
N LEU A 10 -4.88 0.48 13.26
CA LEU A 10 -4.87 1.36 12.10
C LEU A 10 -5.12 0.60 10.78
N PHE A 11 -4.51 -0.58 10.62
CA PHE A 11 -4.76 -1.41 9.45
C PHE A 11 -6.21 -1.86 9.36
N CYS A 12 -6.84 -2.27 10.46
CA CYS A 12 -8.26 -2.64 10.49
C CYS A 12 -9.16 -1.49 10.04
N ILE A 13 -8.93 -0.27 10.56
CA ILE A 13 -9.70 0.92 10.18
C ILE A 13 -9.56 1.20 8.68
N ILE A 14 -8.34 1.08 8.14
CA ILE A 14 -8.07 1.29 6.71
C ILE A 14 -8.73 0.20 5.86
N ASP A 15 -8.68 -1.05 6.29
CA ASP A 15 -9.28 -2.17 5.58
C ASP A 15 -10.80 -2.07 5.52
N GLU A 16 -11.43 -1.66 6.63
CA GLU A 16 -12.86 -1.34 6.67
C GLU A 16 -13.21 -0.18 5.74
N PHE A 17 -12.44 0.91 5.78
CA PHE A 17 -12.61 2.03 4.86
C PHE A 17 -12.52 1.59 3.39
N CYS A 18 -11.50 0.81 3.02
CA CYS A 18 -11.34 0.33 1.64
C CYS A 18 -12.54 -0.52 1.19
N LYS A 19 -13.06 -1.39 2.06
CA LYS A 19 -14.26 -2.19 1.75
C LYS A 19 -15.49 -1.31 1.50
N HIS A 20 -15.71 -0.31 2.35
CA HIS A 20 -16.80 0.65 2.19
C HIS A 20 -16.64 1.47 0.89
N PHE A 21 -15.43 1.97 0.64
CA PHE A 21 -15.12 2.73 -0.56
C PHE A 21 -15.35 1.90 -1.83
N ASP A 22 -14.86 0.67 -1.88
CA ASP A 22 -15.04 -0.22 -3.03
C ASP A 22 -16.51 -0.55 -3.27
N ALA A 23 -17.29 -0.73 -2.21
CA ALA A 23 -18.73 -0.98 -2.31
C ALA A 23 -19.51 0.23 -2.82
N GLU A 24 -19.19 1.43 -2.33
CA GLU A 24 -19.86 2.68 -2.74
C GLU A 24 -19.46 3.13 -4.14
N ASN A 25 -18.21 2.87 -4.55
CA ASN A 25 -17.69 3.23 -5.85
C ASN A 25 -17.71 2.08 -6.87
N ALA A 26 -18.38 0.98 -6.57
CA ALA A 26 -18.55 -0.14 -7.48
C ALA A 26 -19.22 0.32 -8.80
N GLY A 27 -18.42 0.51 -9.85
CA GLY A 27 -18.87 0.98 -11.17
C GLY A 27 -18.55 2.44 -11.50
N ASN A 28 -18.06 3.24 -10.54
CA ASN A 28 -17.63 4.63 -10.75
C ASN A 28 -16.11 4.80 -10.89
N LEU A 29 -15.36 3.69 -10.84
CA LEU A 29 -13.92 3.70 -11.01
C LEU A 29 -13.57 4.00 -12.47
N LEU A 30 -12.63 4.92 -12.67
CA LEU A 30 -12.14 5.28 -14.00
C LEU A 30 -11.55 4.03 -14.67
N GLU A 31 -12.15 3.61 -15.78
CA GLU A 31 -11.56 2.57 -16.61
C GLU A 31 -10.24 3.07 -17.21
N ASP A 32 -9.20 2.24 -17.11
CA ASP A 32 -7.91 2.50 -17.78
C ASP A 32 -8.12 2.33 -19.29
N ASN A 33 -8.57 3.40 -19.95
CA ASN A 33 -8.78 3.51 -21.39
C ASN A 33 -7.47 3.61 -22.19
N SER A 34 -6.33 3.20 -21.63
CA SER A 34 -5.06 3.25 -22.36
C SER A 34 -5.02 2.22 -23.50
N VAL A 35 -4.83 2.74 -24.72
CA VAL A 35 -4.68 1.95 -25.97
C VAL A 35 -3.52 0.95 -25.90
N VAL A 36 -2.53 1.22 -25.03
CA VAL A 36 -1.41 0.32 -24.78
C VAL A 36 -1.81 -0.69 -23.71
N LYS A 37 -2.06 -1.95 -24.11
CA LYS A 37 -2.24 -3.08 -23.19
C LYS A 37 -1.04 -3.22 -22.25
N ARG A 38 -1.07 -2.56 -21.10
CA ARG A 38 -0.08 -2.76 -20.03
C ARG A 38 -0.27 -4.16 -19.48
N ARG A 39 0.84 -4.90 -19.34
CA ARG A 39 0.86 -6.20 -18.66
C ARG A 39 0.29 -6.04 -17.25
N ARG A 40 -0.95 -6.47 -17.03
CA ARG A 40 -1.61 -6.55 -15.71
C ARG A 40 -0.95 -7.67 -14.89
N ARG A 41 0.26 -7.42 -14.37
CA ARG A 41 0.74 -8.19 -13.22
C ARG A 41 -0.12 -7.76 -12.04
N GLN A 42 -0.87 -8.69 -11.46
CA GLN A 42 -1.61 -8.42 -10.23
C GLN A 42 -0.65 -7.76 -9.23
N ALA A 43 -1.06 -6.63 -8.68
CA ALA A 43 -0.39 -6.08 -7.52
C ALA A 43 -0.45 -7.17 -6.44
N SER A 44 0.70 -7.43 -5.80
CA SER A 44 0.77 -8.46 -4.76
C SER A 44 0.19 -7.97 -3.43
N LEU A 45 -0.05 -6.67 -3.31
CA LEU A 45 -0.64 -6.01 -2.15
C LEU A 45 -2.08 -5.60 -2.46
N SER A 46 -2.97 -5.71 -1.48
CA SER A 46 -4.32 -5.13 -1.54
C SER A 46 -4.27 -3.60 -1.48
N ASP A 47 -5.38 -2.95 -1.84
CA ASP A 47 -5.49 -1.49 -1.73
C ASP A 47 -5.39 -1.02 -0.28
N SER A 48 -5.94 -1.78 0.67
CA SER A 48 -5.77 -1.51 2.11
C SER A 48 -4.31 -1.61 2.58
N GLU A 49 -3.54 -2.59 2.10
CA GLU A 49 -2.10 -2.70 2.37
C GLU A 49 -1.33 -1.50 1.77
N ILE A 50 -1.65 -1.13 0.52
CA ILE A 50 -1.02 0.01 -0.17
C ILE A 50 -1.31 1.31 0.58
N MET A 51 -2.58 1.56 0.92
CA MET A 51 -3.03 2.75 1.63
C MET A 51 -2.39 2.84 3.00
N THR A 52 -2.32 1.72 3.74
CA THR A 52 -1.61 1.66 5.03
C THR A 52 -0.14 2.04 4.86
N ILE A 53 0.59 1.43 3.92
CA ILE A 53 2.01 1.75 3.70
C ILE A 53 2.21 3.25 3.37
N LEU A 54 1.30 3.86 2.61
CA LEU A 54 1.35 5.28 2.27
C LEU A 54 1.06 6.19 3.47
N LEU A 55 0.05 5.87 4.28
CA LEU A 55 -0.26 6.61 5.50
C LEU A 55 0.90 6.59 6.50
N TYR A 56 1.51 5.42 6.72
CA TYR A 56 2.71 5.29 7.55
C TYR A 56 3.89 6.08 6.99
N PHE A 57 4.04 6.17 5.67
CA PHE A 57 5.08 6.99 5.06
C PHE A 57 4.83 8.48 5.32
N HIS A 58 3.59 8.94 5.14
CA HIS A 58 3.21 10.34 5.26
C HIS A 58 3.34 10.87 6.69
N PHE A 59 2.91 10.09 7.67
CA PHE A 59 3.06 10.44 9.09
C PHE A 59 4.45 10.11 9.64
N GLY A 60 5.21 9.26 8.95
CA GLY A 60 6.59 8.96 9.30
C GLY A 60 7.53 10.12 8.92
N THR A 61 8.69 10.17 9.57
CA THR A 61 9.72 11.20 9.31
C THR A 61 10.63 10.83 8.12
N PHE A 62 10.19 9.97 7.22
CA PHE A 62 11.01 9.46 6.12
C PHE A 62 11.03 10.45 4.95
N ARG A 63 12.21 11.00 4.64
CA ARG A 63 12.39 11.89 3.47
C ARG A 63 12.28 11.18 2.12
N ASN A 64 12.54 9.88 2.07
CA ASN A 64 12.64 9.14 0.82
C ASN A 64 11.80 7.86 0.86
N PHE A 65 10.82 7.77 -0.04
CA PHE A 65 9.91 6.63 -0.13
C PHE A 65 10.62 5.31 -0.43
N LYS A 66 11.65 5.33 -1.29
CA LYS A 66 12.44 4.13 -1.61
C LYS A 66 13.20 3.63 -0.38
N HIS A 67 13.80 4.53 0.39
CA HIS A 67 14.47 4.17 1.63
C HIS A 67 13.48 3.59 2.64
N TYR A 68 12.37 4.28 2.88
CA TYR A 68 11.27 3.81 3.73
C TYR A 68 10.79 2.41 3.34
N TYR A 69 10.47 2.19 2.06
CA TYR A 69 9.93 0.91 1.60
C TYR A 69 10.94 -0.25 1.74
N LEU A 70 12.22 0.00 1.40
CA LEU A 70 13.24 -1.06 1.44
C LEU A 70 13.68 -1.42 2.86
N PHE A 71 13.82 -0.43 3.74
CA PHE A 71 14.36 -0.65 5.08
C PHE A 71 13.25 -0.89 6.11
N PHE A 72 12.21 -0.08 6.11
CA PHE A 72 11.14 -0.17 7.11
C PHE A 72 10.09 -1.21 6.72
N ILE A 73 9.50 -1.12 5.52
CA ILE A 73 8.43 -2.06 5.12
C ILE A 73 8.97 -3.48 4.90
N LYS A 74 10.03 -3.63 4.10
CA LYS A 74 10.60 -4.96 3.81
C LYS A 74 11.49 -5.52 4.93
N GLY A 75 12.01 -4.67 5.80
CA GLY A 75 12.85 -5.07 6.94
C GLY A 75 12.02 -5.24 8.20
N THR A 76 11.66 -4.13 8.83
CA THR A 76 10.96 -4.08 10.13
C THR A 76 9.53 -4.65 10.06
N MET A 77 8.75 -4.26 9.05
CA MET A 77 7.32 -4.62 8.94
C MET A 77 7.06 -5.87 8.09
N LYS A 78 8.09 -6.70 7.87
CA LYS A 78 8.02 -7.85 6.95
C LYS A 78 6.94 -8.87 7.33
N SER A 79 6.71 -9.07 8.63
CA SER A 79 5.67 -9.98 9.15
C SER A 79 4.26 -9.49 8.80
N TYR A 80 4.05 -8.17 8.82
CA TYR A 80 2.76 -7.55 8.52
C TYR A 80 2.49 -7.49 7.01
N PHE A 81 3.52 -7.33 6.18
CA PHE A 81 3.38 -7.22 4.72
C PHE A 81 4.22 -8.28 3.97
N PRO A 82 3.93 -9.57 4.11
CA PRO A 82 4.75 -10.64 3.51
C PRO A 82 4.75 -10.58 1.97
N LYS A 83 3.69 -10.02 1.36
CA LYS A 83 3.57 -9.88 -0.08
C LYS A 83 4.31 -8.66 -0.65
N ALA A 84 4.66 -7.67 0.19
CA ALA A 84 5.40 -6.46 -0.23
C ALA A 84 6.78 -6.80 -0.83
N LEU A 85 7.33 -7.98 -0.50
CA LEU A 85 8.60 -8.46 -1.06
C LEU A 85 8.59 -8.60 -2.59
N ARG A 86 7.41 -8.82 -3.21
CA ARG A 86 7.27 -9.06 -4.65
C ARG A 86 7.01 -7.79 -5.47
N LEU A 87 6.69 -6.66 -4.82
CA LEU A 87 6.23 -5.46 -5.53
C LEU A 87 7.40 -4.50 -5.85
N ARG A 88 7.89 -4.55 -7.09
CA ARG A 88 8.96 -3.66 -7.62
C ARG A 88 8.48 -2.25 -8.00
N LYS A 89 7.17 -2.02 -8.09
CA LYS A 89 6.58 -0.80 -8.71
C LYS A 89 6.39 0.35 -7.72
N MET A 90 6.06 0.05 -6.46
CA MET A 90 5.66 1.06 -5.47
C MET A 90 6.75 2.11 -5.21
N TYR A 91 8.01 1.69 -5.08
CA TYR A 91 9.13 2.60 -4.89
C TYR A 91 9.75 3.13 -6.20
N ARG A 92 9.26 2.70 -7.37
CA ARG A 92 9.75 3.19 -8.68
C ARG A 92 8.94 4.39 -9.17
N HIS A 93 7.69 4.55 -8.77
CA HIS A 93 6.84 5.70 -9.17
C HIS A 93 7.05 6.95 -8.32
N ASN A 94 7.73 6.86 -7.16
CA ASN A 94 8.06 8.01 -6.30
C ASN A 94 9.44 8.64 -6.62
N ILE A 95 9.93 8.52 -7.87
CA ILE A 95 11.19 9.14 -8.36
C ILE A 95 10.87 9.99 -9.61
N ARG A 96 9.78 10.75 -9.58
CA ARG A 96 9.53 11.85 -10.51
C ARG A 96 9.05 13.05 -9.72
#